data_AF-A0A836SKM3-F1
#
_entry.id   AF-A0A836SKM3-F1
#
_cell.length_a   1.000
_cell.length_b   1.000
_cell.length_c   1.000
_cell.angle_alpha   90.00
_cell.angle_beta   90.00
_cell.angle_gamma   90.00
#
_symmetry.space_group_name_H-M   'P 1'
#
loop_
_entity.id
_entity.type
_entity.pdbx_description
1 polymer ?
#
loop_
_entity_poly.entity_id
_entity_poly.type
_entity_poly.pdbx_seq_one_letter_code
_entity_poly.pdbx_strand_id
1 'polypeptide(L)' 'MCLETCKSPTQGIGKQEPLKLNLHGYWSRRIDDEHRLIYAFDDEQVVVIQCRHHYGDR' A
#
# COMPACT_ATOMS: atom_id res chain seq x y z
N MET A 1 -3.39 -6.87 -6.60
CA MET A 1 -2.78 -6.09 -5.50
C MET A 1 -3.74 -5.87 -4.33
N CYS A 2 -4.87 -5.17 -4.48
CA CYS A 2 -5.72 -4.82 -3.34
C CYS A 2 -6.20 -6.03 -2.51
N LEU A 3 -6.63 -7.12 -3.15
CA LEU A 3 -7.05 -8.34 -2.44
C LEU A 3 -5.90 -8.98 -1.63
N GLU A 4 -4.67 -8.87 -2.12
CA GLU A 4 -3.50 -9.39 -1.44
C GLU A 4 -3.12 -8.51 -0.25
N THR A 5 -3.26 -7.19 -0.39
CA THR A 5 -3.09 -6.24 0.72
C THR A 5 -4.04 -6.55 1.89
N CYS A 6 -5.28 -6.96 1.61
CA CYS A 6 -6.23 -7.36 2.66
C CYS A 6 -5.88 -8.71 3.32
N LYS A 7 -5.27 -9.63 2.58
CA LYS A 7 -4.92 -10.97 3.10
C LYS A 7 -3.57 -11.00 3.81
N SER A 8 -2.62 -10.20 3.35
CA SER A 8 -1.25 -10.14 3.85
C SER A 8 -0.73 -8.71 3.76
N PRO A 9 -1.12 -7.84 4.71
CA PRO A 9 -0.81 -6.41 4.64
C PRO A 9 0.68 -6.12 4.77
N THR A 10 1.43 -6.97 5.46
CA THR A 10 2.86 -6.77 5.78
C THR A 10 3.79 -7.66 4.96
N GLN A 11 3.25 -8.49 4.07
CA GLN A 11 3.99 -9.53 3.35
C GLN A 11 3.47 -9.69 1.90
N GLY A 12 4.23 -10.42 1.08
CA GLY A 12 3.85 -10.77 -0.29
C GLY A 12 4.52 -9.91 -1.36
N ILE A 13 3.84 -9.66 -2.48
CA ILE A 13 4.40 -9.06 -3.68
C ILE A 13 4.53 -7.52 -3.57
N GLY A 14 5.63 -6.96 -4.09
CA GLY A 14 5.79 -5.51 -4.19
C GLY A 14 6.47 -4.85 -2.99
N LYS A 15 7.34 -5.57 -2.26
CA LYS A 15 8.24 -5.03 -1.21
C LYS A 15 7.50 -4.08 -0.24
N GLN A 16 6.75 -4.67 0.69
CA GLN A 16 6.01 -3.91 1.70
C GLN A 16 7.01 -3.32 2.69
N GLU A 17 6.97 -2.00 2.83
CA GLU A 17 7.89 -1.27 3.69
C GLU A 17 7.07 -0.39 4.64
N PRO A 18 7.26 -0.52 5.97
CA PRO A 18 6.65 0.39 6.93
C PRO A 18 7.29 1.78 6.75
N LEU A 19 6.45 2.80 6.66
CA LEU A 19 6.90 4.18 6.57
C LEU A 19 7.33 4.68 7.96
N LYS A 20 8.32 5.58 7.97
CA LYS A 20 8.97 6.09 9.18
C LYS A 20 8.57 7.54 9.46
N LEU A 21 8.97 8.04 10.63
CA LEU A 21 8.78 9.43 11.07
C LEU A 21 7.29 9.80 11.14
N ASN A 22 6.88 10.89 10.50
CA ASN A 22 5.50 11.37 10.53
C ASN A 22 4.49 10.44 9.85
N LEU A 23 4.97 9.36 9.20
CA LEU A 23 4.15 8.34 8.56
C LEU A 23 4.21 6.98 9.29
N HIS A 24 4.64 6.96 10.56
CA HIS A 24 4.55 5.76 11.37
C HIS A 24 3.10 5.25 11.45
N GLY A 25 2.92 3.95 11.17
CA GLY A 25 1.60 3.30 11.06
C GLY A 25 1.11 3.11 9.62
N TYR A 26 1.76 3.76 8.65
CA TYR A 26 1.47 3.57 7.23
C TYR A 26 2.44 2.59 6.57
N TRP A 27 1.96 1.96 5.52
CA TRP A 27 2.67 0.98 4.73
C TRP A 27 2.71 1.41 3.27
N SER A 28 3.84 1.15 2.64
CA SER A 28 4.06 1.36 1.21
C SER A 28 4.25 0.01 0.53
N ARG A 29 3.57 -0.20 -0.60
CA ARG A 29 3.80 -1.33 -1.51
C ARG A 29 4.05 -0.79 -2.91
N ARG A 30 5.02 -1.36 -3.63
CA ARG A 30 5.32 -1.07 -5.02
C ARG A 30 4.26 -1.67 -5.93
N ILE A 31 3.67 -0.83 -6.76
CA ILE A 31 2.78 -1.24 -7.86
C ILE A 31 3.64 -1.58 -9.08
N ASP A 32 4.55 -0.67 -9.40
CA ASP A 32 5.63 -0.81 -10.37
C ASP A 32 6.87 -0.06 -9.84
N ASP A 33 7.86 0.22 -10.69
CA ASP A 33 9.09 0.90 -10.28
C ASP A 33 8.86 2.35 -9.82
N GLU A 34 7.87 3.03 -10.41
CA GLU A 34 7.53 4.44 -10.17
C GLU A 34 6.44 4.61 -9.10
N HIS A 35 5.43 3.75 -9.11
CA HIS A 35 4.21 3.92 -8.34
C HIS A 35 4.23 3.15 -7.01
N ARG A 36 3.64 3.78 -5.99
CA ARG A 36 3.48 3.22 -4.64
C ARG A 36 2.01 3.30 -4.22
N LEU A 37 1.51 2.20 -3.66
CA LEU A 37 0.28 2.14 -2.90
C LEU A 37 0.60 2.42 -1.44
N ILE A 38 0.00 3.47 -0.89
CA ILE A 38 0.11 3.81 0.53
C ILE A 38 -1.18 3.45 1.25
N TYR A 39 -1.08 2.62 2.28
CA TYR A 39 -2.23 2.10 3.03
C TYR A 39 -1.91 2.00 4.53
N ALA A 40 -2.97 1.99 5.34
CA ALA A 40 -2.95 1.55 6.73
C ALA A 40 -3.92 0.38 6.88
N PHE A 41 -3.81 -0.38 7.96
CA PHE A 41 -4.73 -1.47 8.24
C PHE A 41 -4.83 -1.71 9.74
N ASP A 42 -5.96 -2.28 10.15
CA ASP A 42 -6.22 -2.83 11.47
C ASP A 42 -6.78 -4.27 11.30
N ASP A 43 -7.32 -4.85 12.37
CA ASP A 43 -7.85 -6.22 12.35
C ASP A 43 -9.14 -6.37 11.51
N GLU A 44 -9.82 -5.26 11.21
CA GLU A 44 -11.11 -5.27 10.50
C GLU A 44 -10.97 -4.86 9.04
N GLN A 45 -10.07 -3.93 8.72
CA GLN A 45 -10.01 -3.30 7.41
C GLN A 45 -8.64 -2.79 6.98
N VAL A 46 -8.53 -2.56 5.66
CA VAL A 46 -7.40 -1.86 5.03
C VAL A 46 -7.91 -0.54 4.47
N VAL A 47 -7.25 0.56 4.85
CA VAL A 47 -7.56 1.91 4.38
C VAL A 47 -6.47 2.35 3.40
N VAL A 48 -6.86 2.60 2.15
CA VAL A 48 -5.96 3.14 1.11
C VAL A 48 -5.95 4.66 1.20
N ILE A 49 -4.76 5.24 1.40
CA ILE A 49 -4.58 6.69 1.54
C ILE A 49 -4.18 7.33 0.22
N GLN A 50 -3.31 6.65 -0.54
CA GLN A 50 -2.85 7.15 -1.83
C GLN A 50 -2.56 6.01 -2.78
N CYS A 51 -2.98 6.21 -4.02
CA CYS A 51 -2.65 5.38 -5.16
C CYS A 51 -2.50 6.33 -6.37
N ARG A 52 -1.28 6.78 -6.68
CA ARG A 52 -1.08 7.72 -7.79
C ARG A 52 -1.14 6.97 -9.14
N HIS A 53 -1.93 7.52 -10.07
CA HIS A 53 -2.17 7.12 -11.48
C HIS A 53 -2.90 5.81 -11.82
N HIS A 54 -3.67 5.20 -10.91
CA HIS A 54 -4.41 3.98 -11.30
C HIS A 54 -5.58 4.21 -12.30
N TYR A 55 -5.94 5.47 -12.61
CA TYR A 55 -6.95 5.82 -13.64
C TYR A 55 -6.52 7.00 -14.54
N GLY A 56 -5.21 7.13 -14.79
CA GLY A 56 -4.64 8.23 -15.58
C GLY A 56 -4.16 7.86 -16.98
N ASP A 57 -4.13 6.58 -17.34
CA ASP A 57 -3.75 6.16 -18.70
C ASP A 57 -5.01 6.00 -19.55
N ARG A 58 -5.22 6.98 -20.43
CA ARG A 58 -6.08 6.87 -21.60
C ARG A 58 -5.25 7.06 -22.85
#